data_AF-A0A5K1GWQ3-F1
#
_entry.id   AF-A0A5K1GWQ3-F1
#
_cell.length_a   1.000
_cell.length_b   1.000
_cell.length_c   1.000
_cell.angle_alpha   90.00
_cell.angle_beta   90.00
_cell.angle_gamma   90.00
#
_symmetry.space_group_name_H-M   'P 1'
#
loop_
_entity.id
_entity.type
_entity.pdbx_description
1 polymer ?
#
loop_
_entity_poly.entity_id
_entity_poly.type
_entity_poly.pdbx_seq_one_letter_code
_entity_poly.pdbx_strand_id
1 'polypeptide(L)' 'GLLFKGISGSNLQYVTTTAFLLVTYAKYMRTTGEAVSCGATTVTAANLVSLAKKQ' A
#
# COMPACT_ATOMS: atom_id res chain seq x y z
N GLY A 1 -8.08 1.63 -14.77
CA GLY A 1 -7.15 1.19 -13.71
C GLY A 1 -6.65 2.40 -12.97
N LEU A 2 -6.75 2.43 -11.64
CA LEU A 2 -6.54 3.63 -10.83
C LEU A 2 -5.07 3.93 -10.49
N LEU A 3 -4.11 3.23 -11.10
CA LEU A 3 -2.68 3.46 -10.89
C LEU A 3 -2.03 3.73 -12.25
N PHE A 4 -1.90 5.02 -12.56
CA PHE A 4 -1.25 5.50 -13.76
C PHE A 4 0.27 5.26 -13.64
N LYS A 5 0.79 4.37 -14.48
CA LYS A 5 2.22 4.12 -14.67
C LYS A 5 2.72 5.11 -15.72
N GLY A 6 2.97 6.34 -15.30
CA GLY A 6 3.52 7.38 -16.16
C GLY A 6 4.93 7.03 -16.61
N ILE A 7 5.09 6.92 -17.92
CA ILE A 7 6.27 7.20 -18.75
C ILE A 7 7.62 6.97 -18.07
N SER A 8 8.29 5.89 -18.50
CA SER A 8 9.70 5.55 -18.36
C SER A 8 10.62 6.71 -17.97
N GLY A 9 10.89 6.88 -16.67
CA GLY A 9 11.83 7.88 -16.17
C GLY A 9 11.98 7.87 -14.65
N SER A 10 12.98 7.12 -14.17
CA SER A 10 13.49 7.11 -12.78
C SER A 10 12.73 6.26 -11.75
N ASN A 11 13.33 5.10 -11.45
CA ASN A 11 12.74 3.86 -10.90
C ASN A 11 12.55 3.80 -9.36
N LEU A 12 12.69 4.91 -8.62
CA LEU A 12 12.59 4.87 -7.15
C LEU A 12 11.59 5.86 -6.55
N GLN A 13 11.34 7.01 -7.18
CA GLN A 13 10.43 8.01 -6.59
C GLN A 13 8.98 7.51 -6.52
N TYR A 14 8.51 6.81 -7.57
CA TYR A 14 7.17 6.21 -7.60
C TYR A 14 7.00 5.07 -6.58
N VAL A 15 8.06 4.29 -6.42
CA VAL A 15 8.14 3.16 -5.48
C VAL A 15 8.09 3.67 -4.04
N THR A 16 8.88 4.72 -3.72
CA THR A 16 8.90 5.35 -2.40
C THR A 16 7.56 5.98 -2.02
N THR A 17 6.90 6.70 -2.92
CA THR A 17 5.57 7.28 -2.65
C THR A 17 4.52 6.19 -2.40
N THR A 18 4.58 5.09 -3.18
CA THR A 18 3.66 3.96 -3.01
C THR A 18 3.89 3.25 -1.68
N ALA A 19 5.14 2.96 -1.31
CA ALA A 19 5.48 2.39 -0.02
C ALA A 19 5.03 3.27 1.15
N PHE A 20 5.21 4.60 1.03
CA PHE A 20 4.76 5.56 2.04
C PHE A 20 3.24 5.56 2.22
N LEU A 21 2.46 5.55 1.13
CA LEU A 21 1.00 5.45 1.21
C LEU A 21 0.55 4.14 1.88
N LEU A 22 1.15 3.01 1.50
CA LEU A 22 0.82 1.70 2.07
C LEU A 22 1.07 1.66 3.59
N VAL A 23 2.20 2.21 4.05
CA VAL A 23 2.52 2.29 5.48
C VAL A 23 1.58 3.26 6.22
N THR A 24 1.24 4.39 5.61
CA THR A 24 0.31 5.37 6.19
C THR A 24 -1.08 4.76 6.38
N TYR A 25 -1.57 4.03 5.39
CA TYR A 25 -2.86 3.35 5.47
C TYR A 25 -2.83 2.19 6.47
N ALA A 26 -1.73 1.43 6.53
CA ALA A 26 -1.55 0.40 7.56
C ALA A 26 -1.58 0.98 8.99
N LYS A 27 -1.02 2.17 9.19
CA LYS A 27 -1.07 2.89 10.48
C LYS A 27 -2.50 3.29 10.83
N TYR A 28 -3.24 3.84 9.87
CA TYR A 28 -4.65 4.16 10.04
C TYR A 28 -5.47 2.94 10.47
N MET A 29 -5.33 1.81 9.77
CA MET A 29 -6.01 0.55 10.10
C MET A 29 -5.66 0.04 11.50
N ARG A 30 -4.40 0.20 11.94
CA ARG A 30 -4.02 -0.14 13.34
C ARG A 30 -4.70 0.77 14.37
N THR A 31 -4.87 2.05 14.06
CA THR A 31 -5.51 3.00 14.98
C THR A 31 -7.02 2.82 15.06
N THR A 32 -7.66 2.42 13.96
CA THR A 32 -9.12 2.18 13.93
C THR A 32 -9.50 0.75 14.30
N GLY A 33 -8.54 -0.18 14.28
CA GLY A 33 -8.80 -1.61 14.48
C GLY A 33 -9.48 -2.27 13.28
N GLU A 34 -9.55 -1.58 12.14
CA GLU A 34 -10.26 -2.04 10.96
C GLU A 34 -9.37 -2.88 10.04
N ALA A 35 -9.98 -3.90 9.42
CA ALA A 35 -9.42 -4.67 8.34
C ALA A 35 -10.30 -4.50 7.10
N VAL A 36 -9.68 -4.44 5.92
CA VAL A 36 -10.43 -4.25 4.68
C VAL A 36 -10.77 -5.63 4.10
N SER A 37 -12.05 -5.89 3.86
CA SER A 37 -12.47 -7.08 3.12
C SER A 37 -12.43 -6.80 1.62
N CYS A 38 -11.61 -7.56 0.89
CA CYS A 38 -11.48 -7.53 -0.55
C CYS A 38 -12.10 -8.80 -1.15
N GLY A 39 -13.43 -8.89 -1.09
CA GLY A 39 -14.16 -10.08 -1.56
C GLY A 39 -13.88 -11.29 -0.67
N ALA A 40 -13.08 -12.24 -1.16
CA ALA A 40 -12.71 -13.45 -0.42
C ALA A 40 -11.49 -13.28 0.49
N THR A 41 -10.76 -12.16 0.39
CA THR A 41 -9.52 -11.93 1.14
C THR A 41 -9.64 -10.75 2.09
N THR A 42 -9.20 -10.95 3.33
CA THR A 42 -9.07 -9.86 4.29
C THR A 42 -7.68 -9.27 4.24
N VAL A 43 -7.58 -7.98 3.91
CA VAL A 43 -6.33 -7.22 3.94
C VAL A 43 -6.18 -6.61 5.32
N THR A 44 -5.08 -6.95 5.99
CA THR A 44 -4.72 -6.39 7.30
C THR A 44 -3.62 -5.34 7.16
N ALA A 45 -3.42 -4.55 8.21
CA ALA A 45 -2.26 -3.64 8.29
C ALA A 45 -0.92 -4.38 8.08
N ALA A 46 -0.80 -5.64 8.54
CA ALA A 46 0.40 -6.43 8.34
C ALA A 46 0.64 -6.78 6.86
N ASN A 47 -0.43 -7.06 6.11
CA ASN A 47 -0.36 -7.33 4.67
C ASN A 47 0.16 -6.09 3.92
N LEU A 48 -0.33 -4.90 4.25
CA LEU A 48 0.09 -3.64 3.64
C LEU A 48 1.55 -3.29 3.95
N VAL A 49 2.02 -3.51 5.19
CA VAL A 49 3.43 -3.32 5.54
C VAL A 49 4.33 -4.32 4.81
N SER A 50 3.89 -5.58 4.68
CA SER A 50 4.63 -6.59 3.90
C SER A 50 4.74 -6.20 2.43
N LEU A 51 3.67 -5.65 1.85
CA LEU A 51 3.67 -5.15 0.48
C LEU A 51 4.58 -3.93 0.30
N ALA A 52 4.55 -2.98 1.23
CA ALA A 52 5.40 -1.79 1.20
C ALA A 52 6.89 -2.13 1.24
N LYS A 53 7.29 -3.19 1.96
CA LYS A 53 8.69 -3.66 2.02
C LYS A 53 9.19 -4.29 0.71
N LYS A 54 8.29 -4.68 -0.19
CA LYS A 54 8.63 -5.30 -1.49
C LYS A 54 8.69 -4.28 -2.64
N GLN A 55 8.19 -3.07 -2.41
CA GLN A 55 8.37 -1.92 -3.30
C GLN A 55 9.79 -1.42 -3.10
#